data_AF-A0A0K2S3L1-F1
#
_entry.id   AF-A0A0K2S3L1-F1
#
_cell.length_a   1.000
_cell.length_b   1.000
_cell.length_c   1.000
_cell.angle_alpha   90.00
_cell.angle_beta   90.00
_cell.angle_gamma   90.00
#
_symmetry.space_group_name_H-M   'P 1'
#
loop_
_entity.id
_entity.type
_entity.pdbx_description
1 polymer ?
#
loop_
_entity_poly.entity_id
_entity_poly.type
_entity_poly.pdbx_seq_one_letter_code
_entity_poly.pdbx_strand_id
1 'polypeptide(L)'
;MFTDKASGKDTQRPELERLLAFVREGDTVVVHSMDRLARNLDDLRRIVQGLTQRGVRMEFVKEGLKFTGEDSPMANLMLSVMGAFAEFERALIRERQREGIVLAKQRGAYRGRKKSLNSEQIAELKRRVAAGDQKTLVARDFGISRETLYQYLRED
;
A
#
# COMPACT_ATOMS: atom_id res chain seq x y z
N MET A 1 22.38 -0.94 -8.90
CA MET A 1 21.30 -0.34 -8.07
C MET A 1 20.00 -0.99 -8.50
N PHE A 2 19.27 -1.59 -7.56
CA PHE A 2 17.96 -2.22 -7.80
C PHE A 2 16.88 -1.32 -7.17
N THR A 3 15.74 -1.12 -7.82
CA THR A 3 14.71 -0.18 -7.34
C THR A 3 13.30 -0.68 -7.64
N ASP A 4 12.57 -1.05 -6.60
CA ASP A 4 11.14 -1.32 -6.68
C ASP A 4 10.32 -0.06 -6.35
N LYS A 5 9.19 0.11 -7.03
CA LYS A 5 8.13 1.02 -6.61
C LYS A 5 7.10 0.27 -5.77
N ALA A 6 7.25 0.30 -4.45
CA ALA A 6 6.26 -0.27 -3.56
C ALA A 6 5.19 0.78 -3.21
N SER A 7 4.01 0.69 -3.83
CA SER A 7 2.77 1.10 -3.16
C SER A 7 2.44 0.03 -2.14
N GLY A 8 2.00 0.37 -0.91
CA GLY A 8 1.74 -0.59 0.17
C GLY A 8 0.72 -1.70 -0.16
N LYS A 9 0.11 -1.67 -1.35
CA LYS A 9 -0.84 -2.63 -1.88
C LYS A 9 -0.23 -3.62 -2.88
N ASP A 10 0.89 -3.29 -3.51
CA ASP A 10 1.47 -4.11 -4.58
C ASP A 10 2.40 -5.15 -3.98
N THR A 11 2.09 -6.43 -4.23
CA THR A 11 2.83 -7.56 -3.67
C THR A 11 4.08 -7.91 -4.47
N GLN A 12 4.15 -7.52 -5.74
CA GLN A 12 5.24 -7.89 -6.64
C GLN A 12 6.48 -7.01 -6.44
N ARG A 13 7.64 -7.64 -6.29
CA ARG A 13 8.94 -6.96 -6.10
C ARG A 13 10.01 -7.59 -7.01
N PRO A 14 9.86 -7.41 -8.34
CA PRO A 14 10.74 -8.06 -9.30
C PRO A 14 12.21 -7.62 -9.13
N GLU A 15 12.47 -6.38 -8.72
CA GLU A 15 13.85 -5.92 -8.56
C GLU A 15 14.49 -6.46 -7.27
N LEU A 16 13.72 -6.66 -6.20
CA LEU A 16 14.18 -7.41 -5.02
C LEU A 16 14.52 -8.86 -5.39
N GLU A 17 13.65 -9.56 -6.13
CA GLU A 17 13.91 -10.94 -6.57
C GLU A 17 15.19 -11.03 -7.42
N ARG A 18 15.37 -10.09 -8.35
CA ARG A 18 16.60 -10.00 -9.16
C ARG A 18 17.83 -9.72 -8.29
N LEU A 19 17.74 -8.84 -7.30
CA LEU A 19 18.83 -8.61 -6.34
C LEU A 19 19.19 -9.90 -5.60
N LEU A 20 18.20 -10.62 -5.08
CA LEU A 20 18.42 -11.87 -4.33
C LEU A 20 19.07 -12.96 -5.18
N ALA A 21 18.73 -13.02 -6.48
CA ALA A 21 19.36 -13.93 -7.44
C ALA A 21 20.76 -13.47 -7.89
N PHE A 22 21.02 -12.16 -7.90
CA PHE A 22 22.27 -11.57 -8.39
C PHE A 22 23.43 -11.71 -7.40
N VAL A 23 23.16 -11.51 -6.11
CA VAL A 23 24.19 -11.45 -5.06
C VAL A 23 24.85 -12.81 -4.82
N ARG A 24 26.12 -12.77 -4.42
CA ARG A 24 26.99 -13.93 -4.21
C ARG A 24 27.68 -13.84 -2.86
N GLU A 25 28.23 -14.97 -2.42
CA GLU A 25 29.04 -15.03 -1.21
C GLU A 25 30.12 -13.95 -1.21
N GLY A 26 30.28 -13.24 -0.08
CA GLY A 26 31.21 -12.14 0.08
C GLY A 26 30.67 -10.77 -0.30
N ASP A 27 29.55 -10.69 -1.03
CA ASP A 27 28.90 -9.42 -1.37
C ASP A 27 28.32 -8.73 -0.12
N THR A 28 28.12 -7.42 -0.23
CA THR A 28 27.38 -6.63 0.76
C THR A 28 26.16 -5.98 0.11
N VAL A 29 24.97 -6.33 0.60
CA VAL A 29 23.71 -5.68 0.23
C VAL A 29 23.49 -4.48 1.14
N VAL A 30 23.58 -3.28 0.57
CA VAL A 30 23.31 -2.03 1.28
C VAL A 30 21.87 -1.58 0.99
N VAL A 31 21.09 -1.41 2.05
CA VAL A 31 19.71 -0.93 1.97
C VAL A 31 19.56 0.32 2.82
N HIS A 32 18.79 1.29 2.34
CA HIS A 32 18.57 2.52 3.09
C HIS A 32 17.92 2.27 4.45
N SER A 33 16.84 1.47 4.50
CA SER A 33 16.15 1.14 5.75
C SER A 33 15.40 -0.18 5.70
N MET A 34 15.13 -0.77 6.86
CA MET A 34 14.43 -2.07 6.98
C MET A 34 13.04 -2.07 6.34
N ASP A 35 12.28 -0.98 6.52
CA ASP A 35 10.93 -0.82 5.95
C ASP A 35 10.92 -0.76 4.41
N ARG A 36 12.06 -0.47 3.79
CA ARG A 36 12.24 -0.51 2.33
C ARG A 36 12.63 -1.90 1.84
N LEU A 37 13.17 -2.74 2.71
CA LEU A 37 13.53 -4.12 2.37
C LEU A 37 12.36 -5.08 2.52
N ALA A 38 11.55 -4.94 3.57
CA ALA A 38 10.56 -5.95 3.93
C ALA A 38 9.23 -5.34 4.40
N ARG A 39 8.13 -6.08 4.21
CA ARG A 39 6.79 -5.61 4.59
C ARG A 39 6.45 -5.82 6.06
N ASN A 40 7.00 -6.86 6.66
CA ASN A 40 6.83 -7.24 8.06
C ASN A 40 8.13 -7.87 8.58
N LEU A 41 8.14 -8.21 9.88
CA LEU A 41 9.31 -8.78 10.54
C LEU A 41 9.67 -10.17 9.98
N ASP A 42 8.69 -11.02 9.71
CA ASP A 42 8.96 -12.37 9.18
C ASP A 42 9.63 -12.33 7.81
N ASP A 43 9.17 -11.44 6.92
CA ASP A 43 9.75 -11.20 5.61
C ASP A 43 11.19 -10.66 5.74
N LEU A 44 11.40 -9.70 6.65
CA LEU A 44 12.73 -9.15 6.95
C LEU A 44 13.68 -10.24 7.43
N ARG A 45 13.24 -11.03 8.41
CA ARG A 45 14.01 -12.13 8.99
C ARG A 45 14.39 -13.14 7.93
N ARG A 46 13.42 -13.56 7.10
CA ARG A 46 13.65 -14.51 6.02
C ARG A 46 14.68 -14.00 5.01
N ILE A 47 14.58 -12.75 4.58
CA ILE A 47 15.52 -12.15 3.62
C ILE A 47 16.93 -12.07 4.23
N VAL A 48 17.05 -11.51 5.44
CA VAL A 48 18.34 -11.36 6.13
C VAL A 48 18.97 -12.73 6.33
N GLN A 49 18.25 -13.69 6.91
CA GLN A 49 18.77 -15.04 7.16
C GLN A 49 19.17 -15.76 5.86
N GLY A 50 18.35 -15.67 4.81
CA GLY A 50 18.67 -16.29 3.53
C GLY A 50 19.93 -15.72 2.88
N LEU A 51 20.19 -14.42 3.03
CA LEU A 51 21.40 -13.77 2.54
C LEU A 51 22.62 -14.11 3.41
N THR A 52 22.49 -14.02 4.73
CA THR A 52 23.60 -14.28 5.66
C THR A 52 24.04 -15.75 5.63
N GLN A 53 23.11 -16.70 5.47
CA GLN A 53 23.44 -18.12 5.27
C GLN A 53 24.21 -18.39 3.98
N ARG A 54 24.07 -17.52 2.97
CA ARG A 54 24.84 -17.56 1.71
C ARG A 54 26.18 -16.80 1.82
N GLY A 55 26.58 -16.37 3.02
CA GLY A 55 27.77 -15.54 3.24
C GLY A 55 27.67 -14.13 2.67
N VAL A 56 26.46 -13.63 2.41
CA VAL A 56 26.21 -12.25 1.98
C VAL A 56 26.03 -11.38 3.21
N ARG A 57 26.71 -10.24 3.24
CA ARG A 57 26.57 -9.23 4.30
C ARG A 57 25.41 -8.30 3.99
N MET A 58 24.77 -7.80 5.03
CA MET A 58 23.68 -6.84 4.93
C MET A 58 23.98 -5.60 5.76
N GLU A 59 23.74 -4.42 5.19
CA GLU A 59 23.90 -3.14 5.87
C GLU A 59 22.65 -2.28 5.70
N PHE A 60 22.13 -1.78 6.83
CA PHE A 60 21.01 -0.84 6.88
C PHE A 60 21.51 0.54 7.29
N VAL A 61 21.44 1.49 6.36
CA VAL A 61 22.03 2.82 6.55
C VAL A 61 21.31 3.62 7.63
N LYS A 62 19.98 3.66 7.61
CA LYS A 62 19.17 4.43 8.55
C LYS A 62 19.26 3.87 9.98
N GLU A 63 19.24 2.54 10.12
CA GLU A 63 19.30 1.88 11.42
C GLU A 63 20.74 1.71 11.94
N GLY A 64 21.76 1.90 11.09
CA GLY A 64 23.17 1.71 11.46
C GLY A 64 23.53 0.25 11.76
N LEU A 65 22.79 -0.70 11.18
CA LEU A 65 22.93 -2.13 11.48
C LEU A 65 23.63 -2.90 10.38
N LYS A 66 24.43 -3.90 10.80
CA LYS A 66 25.16 -4.80 9.91
C LYS A 66 24.95 -6.24 10.32
N PHE A 67 24.78 -7.12 9.34
CA PHE A 67 24.61 -8.56 9.52
C PHE A 67 25.60 -9.28 8.61
N THR A 68 26.45 -10.14 9.18
CA THR A 68 27.67 -10.61 8.49
C THR A 68 27.77 -12.13 8.28
N GLY A 69 26.71 -12.90 8.52
CA GLY A 69 26.76 -14.38 8.36
C GLY A 69 27.38 -15.11 9.54
N GLU A 70 28.24 -14.45 10.32
CA GLU A 70 28.63 -14.87 11.65
C GLU A 70 27.42 -14.69 12.57
N ASP A 71 26.60 -15.73 12.68
CA ASP A 71 25.38 -15.77 13.50
C ASP A 71 25.68 -15.31 14.92
N SER A 72 25.45 -14.03 15.19
CA SER A 72 25.38 -13.52 16.56
C SER A 72 23.94 -13.66 17.02
N PRO A 73 23.64 -14.46 18.06
CA PRO A 73 22.33 -14.47 18.71
C PRO A 73 21.80 -13.07 19.01
N MET A 74 22.71 -12.11 19.26
CA MET A 74 22.40 -10.70 19.46
C MET A 74 21.82 -10.02 18.21
N ALA A 75 22.33 -10.34 17.02
CA ALA A 75 21.83 -9.78 15.76
C ALA A 75 20.39 -10.28 15.47
N ASN A 76 20.13 -11.57 15.72
CA ASN A 76 18.79 -12.15 15.60
C ASN A 76 17.81 -11.56 16.64
N LEU A 77 18.25 -11.35 17.88
CA LEU A 77 17.47 -10.69 18.92
C LEU A 77 17.16 -9.23 18.54
N MET A 78 18.16 -8.48 18.08
CA MET A 78 18.01 -7.08 17.66
C MET A 78 17.00 -6.95 16.53
N LEU A 79 17.06 -7.85 15.54
CA LEU A 79 16.09 -7.88 14.44
C LEU A 79 14.66 -8.13 14.95
N SER A 80 14.52 -9.05 15.91
CA SER A 80 13.22 -9.38 16.52
C SER A 80 12.64 -8.18 17.29
N VAL A 81 13.47 -7.49 18.08
CA VAL A 81 13.07 -6.30 18.85
C VAL A 81 12.67 -5.15 17.91
N MET A 82 13.45 -4.90 16.86
CA MET A 82 13.14 -3.85 15.88
C MET A 82 11.84 -4.11 15.11
N GLY A 83 11.59 -5.37 14.73
CA GLY A 83 10.32 -5.75 14.12
C GLY A 83 9.13 -5.49 15.01
N ALA A 84 9.20 -5.91 16.27
CA ALA A 84 8.15 -5.67 17.25
C ALA A 84 7.89 -4.16 17.45
N PHE A 85 8.96 -3.36 17.50
CA PHE A 85 8.84 -1.91 17.63
C PHE A 85 8.17 -1.27 16.40
N ALA A 86 8.53 -1.68 15.18
CA ALA A 86 7.91 -1.18 13.96
C ALA A 86 6.41 -1.54 13.87
N GLU A 87 6.02 -2.73 14.31
CA GLU A 87 4.61 -3.14 14.37
C GLU A 87 3.83 -2.32 15.41
N PHE A 88 4.44 -2.08 16.57
CA PHE A 88 3.90 -1.22 17.61
C PHE A 88 3.67 0.22 17.10
N GLU A 89 4.65 0.83 16.45
CA GLU A 89 4.49 2.17 15.85
C GLU A 89 3.37 2.22 14.82
N ARG A 90 3.28 1.22 13.93
CA ARG A 90 2.18 1.12 12.96
C ARG A 90 0.82 1.00 13.65
N ALA A 91 0.74 0.26 14.75
CA ALA A 91 -0.49 0.15 15.53
C ALA A 91 -0.91 1.51 16.09
N LEU A 92 0.02 2.26 16.70
CA LEU A 92 -0.23 3.60 17.23
C LEU A 92 -0.67 4.60 16.13
N ILE A 93 -0.04 4.56 14.95
CA ILE A 93 -0.45 5.43 13.83
C ILE A 93 -1.90 5.12 13.40
N ARG A 94 -2.27 3.84 13.30
CA ARG A 94 -3.64 3.45 12.94
C ARG A 94 -4.65 3.84 14.02
N GLU A 95 -4.27 3.75 15.29
CA GLU A 95 -5.10 4.19 16.41
C GLU A 95 -5.40 5.68 16.33
N ARG A 96 -4.36 6.53 16.22
CA ARG A 96 -4.53 7.99 16.04
C ARG A 96 -5.33 8.33 14.79
N GLN A 97 -5.14 7.59 13.69
CA GLN A 97 -5.93 7.77 12.48
C GLN A 97 -7.42 7.49 12.75
N ARG A 98 -7.74 6.40 13.46
CA ARG A 98 -9.13 6.08 13.82
C ARG A 98 -9.74 7.17 14.71
N GLU A 99 -9.02 7.65 15.71
CA GLU A 99 -9.45 8.77 16.56
C GLU A 99 -9.75 10.02 15.71
N GLY A 100 -8.83 10.37 14.80
CA GLY A 100 -9.02 11.48 13.86
C GLY A 100 -10.25 11.30 12.95
N ILE A 101 -10.49 10.07 12.47
CA ILE A 101 -11.68 9.73 11.69
C ILE A 101 -12.95 9.91 12.52
N VAL A 102 -12.97 9.46 13.77
CA VAL A 102 -14.13 9.61 14.68
C VAL A 102 -14.45 11.09 14.89
N LEU A 103 -13.44 11.91 15.22
CA LEU A 103 -13.61 13.36 15.38
C LEU A 103 -14.09 14.04 14.09
N ALA A 104 -13.53 13.65 12.93
CA ALA A 104 -13.95 14.18 11.63
C ALA A 104 -15.38 13.77 11.26
N LYS A 105 -15.83 12.56 11.63
CA LYS A 105 -17.23 12.13 11.47
C LYS A 105 -18.17 12.94 12.36
N GLN A 106 -17.82 13.13 13.64
CA GLN A 106 -18.63 13.94 14.57
C GLN A 106 -18.80 15.39 14.09
N ARG A 107 -17.75 15.96 13.47
CA ARG A 107 -17.78 17.31 12.89
C ARG A 107 -18.43 17.37 11.49
N GLY A 108 -18.92 16.25 10.96
CA GLY A 108 -19.58 16.21 9.64
C GLY A 108 -18.65 16.45 8.44
N ALA A 109 -17.34 16.21 8.58
CA ALA A 109 -16.36 16.48 7.52
C ALA A 109 -16.50 15.53 6.32
N TYR A 110 -17.01 14.31 6.53
CA TYR A 110 -17.21 13.33 5.48
C TYR A 110 -18.53 13.58 4.74
N ARG A 111 -18.46 14.13 3.52
CA ARG A 111 -19.61 14.39 2.64
C ARG A 111 -19.84 13.31 1.58
N GLY A 112 -19.21 12.14 1.75
CA GLY A 112 -19.23 11.07 0.76
C GLY A 112 -18.54 11.44 -0.55
N ARG A 113 -18.73 10.58 -1.56
CA ARG A 113 -18.23 10.84 -2.92
C ARG A 113 -19.07 11.96 -3.54
N LYS A 114 -18.43 12.97 -4.14
CA LYS A 114 -19.15 13.97 -4.93
C LYS A 114 -19.93 13.29 -6.06
N LYS A 115 -21.19 13.68 -6.27
CA LYS A 115 -22.01 13.22 -7.41
C LYS A 115 -21.27 13.54 -8.72
N SER A 116 -21.27 12.59 -9.65
CA SER A 116 -20.62 12.73 -10.96
C SER A 116 -21.34 13.72 -11.88
N LEU A 117 -22.66 13.88 -11.71
CA LEU A 117 -23.49 14.82 -12.44
C LEU A 117 -24.12 15.85 -11.49
N ASN A 118 -24.37 17.06 -11.99
CA ASN A 118 -25.15 18.08 -11.29
C ASN A 118 -26.66 17.83 -11.43
N SER A 119 -27.50 18.58 -10.71
CA SER A 119 -28.95 18.36 -10.69
C SER A 119 -29.62 18.55 -12.06
N GLU A 120 -29.13 19.49 -12.88
CA GLU A 120 -29.67 19.73 -14.24
C GLU A 120 -29.36 18.56 -15.17
N GLN A 121 -28.13 18.05 -15.12
CA GLN A 121 -27.71 16.88 -15.89
C GLN A 121 -28.47 15.62 -15.48
N ILE A 122 -28.76 15.45 -14.18
CA ILE A 122 -29.58 14.33 -13.69
C ILE A 122 -31.03 14.45 -14.21
N ALA A 123 -31.62 15.65 -14.17
CA ALA A 123 -32.97 15.88 -14.69
C ALA A 123 -33.04 15.60 -16.20
N GLU A 124 -32.03 16.05 -16.96
CA GLU A 124 -31.96 15.79 -18.40
C GLU A 124 -31.77 14.31 -18.71
N LEU A 125 -30.91 13.62 -17.96
CA LEU A 125 -30.75 12.17 -18.06
C LEU A 125 -32.08 11.45 -17.81
N LYS A 126 -32.84 11.83 -16.77
CA LYS A 126 -34.15 11.23 -16.46
C LYS A 126 -35.15 11.47 -17.60
N ARG A 127 -35.19 12.69 -18.16
CA ARG A 127 -36.06 13.03 -19.30
C ARG A 127 -35.76 12.19 -20.54
N ARG A 128 -34.49 12.08 -20.93
CA ARG A 128 -34.07 11.28 -22.08
C ARG A 128 -34.43 9.81 -21.94
N VAL A 129 -34.20 9.23 -20.75
CA VAL A 129 -34.59 7.85 -20.47
C VAL A 129 -36.12 7.66 -20.51
N ALA A 130 -36.90 8.63 -20.00
CA ALA A 130 -38.36 8.59 -20.04
C ALA A 130 -38.91 8.75 -21.47
N ALA A 131 -38.22 9.47 -22.35
CA ALA A 131 -38.54 9.61 -23.77
C ALA A 131 -38.24 8.34 -24.59
N GLY A 132 -37.63 7.32 -23.98
CA GLY A 132 -37.34 6.03 -24.62
C GLY A 132 -35.91 5.88 -25.14
N ASP A 133 -35.02 6.85 -24.90
CA ASP A 133 -33.62 6.74 -25.32
C ASP A 133 -32.96 5.50 -24.71
N GLN A 134 -32.09 4.86 -25.50
CA GLN A 134 -31.36 3.69 -25.04
C GLN A 134 -30.41 4.07 -23.89
N LYS A 135 -30.66 3.51 -22.70
CA LYS A 135 -29.90 3.78 -21.46
C LYS A 135 -28.37 3.67 -21.63
N THR A 136 -27.89 2.78 -22.48
CA THR A 136 -26.46 2.63 -22.77
C THR A 136 -25.88 3.86 -23.48
N LEU A 137 -26.62 4.44 -24.43
CA LEU A 137 -26.21 5.65 -25.14
C LEU A 137 -26.27 6.86 -24.20
N VAL A 138 -27.35 6.99 -23.43
CA VAL A 138 -27.47 8.06 -22.43
C VAL A 138 -26.32 8.03 -21.43
N ALA A 139 -25.97 6.86 -20.88
CA ALA A 139 -24.82 6.75 -19.96
C ALA A 139 -23.50 7.23 -20.61
N ARG A 140 -23.28 6.87 -21.88
CA ARG A 140 -22.08 7.27 -22.64
C ARG A 140 -22.06 8.77 -22.90
N ASP A 141 -23.18 9.37 -23.27
CA ASP A 141 -23.30 10.80 -23.55
C ASP A 141 -22.99 11.65 -22.31
N PHE A 142 -23.42 11.18 -21.13
CA PHE A 142 -23.12 11.82 -19.85
C PHE A 142 -21.76 11.41 -19.24
N GLY A 143 -20.99 10.55 -19.91
CA GLY A 143 -19.66 10.11 -19.44
C GLY A 143 -19.69 9.30 -18.15
N ILE A 144 -20.81 8.65 -17.83
CA ILE A 144 -21.00 7.86 -16.61
C ILE A 144 -21.13 6.37 -16.90
N SER A 145 -20.88 5.53 -15.89
CA SER A 145 -21.14 4.10 -16.02
C SER A 145 -22.66 3.83 -16.08
N ARG A 146 -23.04 2.68 -16.65
CA ARG A 146 -24.44 2.22 -16.61
C ARG A 146 -24.95 2.08 -15.18
N GLU A 147 -24.09 1.67 -14.24
CA GLU A 147 -24.43 1.54 -12.82
C GLU A 147 -24.78 2.90 -12.21
N THR A 148 -23.97 3.93 -12.45
CA THR A 148 -24.26 5.30 -12.01
C THR A 148 -25.54 5.84 -12.63
N LEU A 149 -25.83 5.51 -13.90
CA LEU A 149 -27.11 5.86 -14.53
C LEU A 149 -28.29 5.22 -13.79
N TYR A 150 -28.23 3.93 -13.47
CA TYR A 150 -29.30 3.27 -12.71
C TYR A 150 -29.44 3.81 -11.28
N GLN A 151 -28.35 4.23 -10.64
CA GLN A 151 -28.42 4.90 -9.34
C GLN A 151 -29.20 6.22 -9.44
N TYR A 152 -28.91 7.06 -10.43
CA TYR A 152 -29.65 8.31 -10.64
C TYR A 152 -31.11 8.11 -11.04
N LEU A 153 -31.47 6.99 -11.69
CA LEU A 153 -32.87 6.66 -11.98
C LEU A 153 -33.64 6.12 -10.75
N ARG A 154 -32.94 5.66 -9.70
CA ARG A 154 -33.54 5.11 -8.47
C ARG A 154 -33.63 6.14 -7.34
N GLU A 155 -32.74 7.14 -7.33
CA GLU A 155 -32.86 8.29 -6.45
C GLU A 155 -33.96 9.22 -6.98
N ASP A 156 -34.98 9.54 -6.17
CA ASP A 156 -36.02 10.53 -6.51
C ASP A 156 -35.46 11.94 -6.68
#